data_AF-A0A1D3U7Z6-F1
#
_entry.id   AF-A0A1D3U7Z6-F1
#
_cell.length_a   1.000
_cell.length_b   1.000
_cell.length_c   1.000
_cell.angle_alpha   90.00
_cell.angle_beta   90.00
_cell.angle_gamma   90.00
#
_symmetry.space_group_name_H-M   'P 1'
#
loop_
_entity.id
_entity.type
_entity.pdbx_description
1 polymer ?
#
loop_
_entity_poly.entity_id
_entity_poly.type
_entity_poly.pdbx_seq_one_letter_code
_entity_poly.pdbx_strand_id
1 'polypeptide(L)'
;MEKKNGRNLQQKTQIRALIYEWEQSIDEVNIYINLSSKNVNKNDFDIDIKSRRIRIGLKNMESFLEGELYSIIDEDCSYWFIDENNLHILLTKVKKAEVWNSVFKGHKNLNAIDEDNAKKKILLERFQQEYPNFDFSSAAFNGQVPDARTFMGGVKY
;
A
#
# COMPACT_ATOMS: atom_id res chain seq x y z
N MET A 1 -13.63 -0.83 58.66
CA MET A 1 -14.71 -1.20 57.71
C MET A 1 -15.06 0.09 56.97
N GLU A 2 -14.98 0.27 55.66
CA GLU A 2 -14.99 -0.62 54.50
C GLU A 2 -14.13 -0.03 53.37
N LYS A 3 -13.63 -0.92 52.51
CA LYS A 3 -12.94 -0.63 51.26
C LYS A 3 -13.99 -0.26 50.19
N LYS A 4 -13.73 0.74 49.34
CA LYS A 4 -14.30 0.78 47.98
C LYS A 4 -13.22 1.08 46.94
N ASN A 5 -12.81 -0.02 46.30
CA ASN A 5 -12.09 -0.07 45.03
C ASN A 5 -12.97 0.52 43.92
N GLY A 6 -12.58 1.66 43.36
CA GLY A 6 -13.01 2.11 42.03
C GLY A 6 -11.88 1.85 41.05
N ARG A 7 -11.94 0.73 40.32
CA ARG A 7 -10.96 0.36 39.29
C ARG A 7 -10.97 1.40 38.18
N ASN A 8 -9.79 1.98 37.92
CA ASN A 8 -9.46 2.74 36.72
C ASN A 8 -9.80 1.92 35.46
N LEU A 9 -10.81 2.35 34.71
CA LEU A 9 -10.92 2.02 33.29
C LEU A 9 -10.16 3.09 32.53
N GLN A 10 -8.83 2.99 32.54
CA GLN A 10 -8.04 3.60 31.47
C GLN A 10 -8.45 2.87 30.19
N GLN A 11 -9.37 3.48 29.44
CA GLN A 11 -9.53 3.16 28.03
C GLN A 11 -8.16 3.38 27.40
N LYS A 12 -7.40 2.29 27.24
CA LYS A 12 -6.22 2.25 26.38
C LYS A 12 -6.75 2.48 24.98
N THR A 13 -6.92 3.74 24.63
CA THR A 13 -6.99 4.18 23.24
C THR A 13 -5.62 3.84 22.66
N GLN A 14 -5.51 2.61 22.19
CA GLN A 14 -4.37 2.15 21.41
C GLN A 14 -4.42 2.98 20.13
N ILE A 15 -3.69 4.10 20.12
CA ILE A 15 -3.38 4.83 18.91
C ILE A 15 -2.69 3.79 18.03
N ARG A 16 -3.41 3.26 17.03
CA ARG A 16 -2.86 2.42 15.96
C ARG A 16 -1.88 3.32 15.21
N ALA A 17 -0.64 3.38 15.70
CA ALA A 17 0.46 3.98 14.98
C ALA A 17 0.46 3.39 13.57
N LEU A 18 0.58 4.24 12.55
CA LEU A 18 0.70 3.81 11.16
C LEU A 18 1.84 2.78 11.10
N ILE A 19 1.48 1.52 10.86
CA ILE A 19 2.41 0.38 10.85
C ILE A 19 3.27 0.41 9.58
N TYR A 20 2.85 1.17 8.56
CA TYR A 20 3.51 1.26 7.26
C TYR A 20 3.13 2.56 6.53
N GLU A 21 4.00 2.97 5.62
CA GLU A 21 3.72 3.94 4.56
C GLU A 21 3.58 3.18 3.24
N TRP A 22 2.90 3.76 2.26
CA TRP A 22 2.75 3.12 0.96
C TRP A 22 2.53 4.13 -0.15
N GLU A 23 2.89 3.72 -1.36
CA GLU A 23 2.60 4.45 -2.58
C GLU A 23 2.27 3.46 -3.70
N GLN A 24 1.87 3.99 -4.85
CA GLN A 24 1.59 3.19 -6.02
C GLN A 24 2.02 3.90 -7.30
N SER A 25 2.25 3.08 -8.33
CA SER A 25 2.41 3.45 -9.72
C SER A 25 1.32 2.77 -10.56
N ILE A 26 1.41 2.93 -11.88
CA ILE A 26 0.58 2.19 -12.82
C ILE A 26 0.63 0.66 -12.63
N ASP A 27 1.81 0.11 -12.34
CA ASP A 27 2.03 -1.35 -12.31
C ASP A 27 2.16 -1.92 -10.90
N GLU A 28 2.46 -1.10 -9.89
CA GLU A 28 2.93 -1.60 -8.60
C GLU A 28 2.32 -0.86 -7.40
N VAL A 29 2.34 -1.53 -6.26
CA VAL A 29 2.12 -0.95 -4.93
C VAL A 29 3.36 -1.20 -4.09
N ASN A 30 3.93 -0.14 -3.53
CA ASN A 30 5.10 -0.21 -2.67
C ASN A 30 4.69 0.06 -1.22
N ILE A 31 5.11 -0.79 -0.30
CA ILE A 31 4.86 -0.68 1.14
C ILE A 31 6.20 -0.54 1.85
N TYR A 32 6.28 0.43 2.75
CA TYR A 32 7.47 0.78 3.51
C TYR A 32 7.20 0.62 5.00
N ILE A 33 8.02 -0.17 5.69
CA ILE A 33 7.88 -0.42 7.13
C ILE A 33 9.20 -0.09 7.81
N ASN A 34 9.20 0.97 8.62
CA ASN A 34 10.35 1.38 9.39
C ASN A 34 10.67 0.35 10.50
N LEU A 35 11.90 -0.16 10.51
CA LEU A 35 12.37 -1.15 11.50
C LEU A 35 13.24 -0.53 12.60
N SER A 36 13.41 0.79 12.65
CA SER A 36 14.42 1.51 13.44
C SER A 36 14.38 1.26 14.96
N SER A 37 13.34 0.60 15.49
CA SER A 37 13.27 0.18 16.89
C SER A 37 13.87 -1.21 17.18
N LYS A 38 14.34 -1.95 16.17
CA LYS A 38 14.76 -3.34 16.33
C LYS A 38 15.98 -3.69 15.45
N ASN A 39 16.99 -4.34 16.03
CA ASN A 39 18.05 -5.02 15.27
C ASN A 39 17.48 -6.32 14.67
N VAL A 40 16.77 -6.21 13.56
CA VAL A 40 16.17 -7.35 12.84
C VAL A 40 16.93 -7.57 11.55
N ASN A 41 17.41 -8.79 11.35
CA ASN A 41 18.04 -9.20 10.11
C ASN A 41 17.01 -9.77 9.14
N LYS A 42 17.36 -9.81 7.85
CA LYS A 42 16.53 -10.44 6.80
C LYS A 42 16.05 -11.85 7.17
N ASN A 43 16.91 -12.63 7.82
CA ASN A 43 16.63 -14.01 8.20
C ASN A 43 15.63 -14.15 9.34
N ASP A 44 15.30 -13.08 10.05
CA ASP A 44 14.34 -13.10 11.16
C ASP A 44 12.90 -12.92 10.68
N PHE A 45 12.71 -12.50 9.43
CA PHE A 45 11.40 -12.30 8.83
C PHE A 45 10.75 -13.61 8.37
N ASP A 46 9.43 -13.65 8.53
CA ASP A 46 8.53 -14.64 7.94
C ASP A 46 7.45 -13.85 7.19
N ILE A 47 7.63 -13.76 5.86
CA ILE A 47 6.78 -12.97 4.96
C ILE A 47 6.17 -13.91 3.93
N ASP A 48 4.85 -13.99 3.92
CA ASP A 48 4.05 -14.77 2.98
C ASP A 48 3.27 -13.81 2.09
N ILE A 49 3.69 -13.68 0.83
CA ILE A 49 3.01 -12.89 -0.20
C ILE A 49 2.16 -13.85 -1.02
N LYS A 50 0.86 -13.55 -1.11
CA LYS A 50 -0.12 -14.27 -1.93
C LYS A 50 -0.94 -13.27 -2.75
N SER A 51 -1.58 -13.78 -3.79
CA SER A 51 -2.28 -13.03 -4.84
C SER A 51 -3.36 -12.10 -4.30
N ARG A 52 -3.92 -12.41 -3.13
CA ARG A 52 -4.95 -11.58 -2.48
C ARG A 52 -4.65 -11.25 -1.02
N ARG A 53 -3.52 -11.68 -0.47
CA ARG A 53 -3.22 -11.47 0.94
C ARG A 53 -1.73 -11.39 1.17
N ILE A 54 -1.34 -10.68 2.21
CA ILE A 54 0.04 -10.67 2.67
C ILE A 54 0.05 -10.84 4.19
N ARG A 55 1.02 -11.61 4.67
CA ARG A 55 1.33 -11.74 6.09
C ARG A 55 2.79 -11.40 6.31
N ILE A 56 3.04 -10.45 7.21
CA ILE A 56 4.36 -9.96 7.56
C ILE A 56 4.54 -10.17 9.06
N GLY A 57 5.54 -10.96 9.42
CA GLY A 57 5.88 -11.27 10.78
C GLY A 57 7.37 -11.51 10.96
N LEU A 58 7.72 -11.79 12.21
CA LEU A 58 9.03 -12.31 12.57
C LEU A 58 8.87 -13.78 12.93
N LYS A 59 9.91 -14.57 12.66
CA LYS A 59 9.91 -16.01 12.96
C LYS A 59 9.58 -16.25 14.43
N ASN A 60 8.72 -17.23 14.67
CA ASN A 60 8.27 -17.64 16.01
C ASN A 60 7.51 -16.54 16.78
N MET A 61 7.00 -15.51 16.12
CA MET A 61 6.16 -14.47 16.71
C MET A 61 4.88 -14.26 15.90
N GLU A 62 3.91 -13.58 16.51
CA GLU A 62 2.67 -13.17 15.83
C GLU A 62 2.98 -12.20 14.69
N SER A 63 2.25 -12.32 13.58
CA SER A 63 2.33 -11.37 12.47
C SER A 63 1.94 -9.97 12.96
N PHE A 64 2.74 -8.97 12.60
CA PHE A 64 2.46 -7.58 12.98
C PHE A 64 1.68 -6.83 11.89
N LEU A 65 1.64 -7.36 10.67
CA LEU A 65 0.82 -6.84 9.58
C LEU A 65 0.33 -7.99 8.71
N GLU A 66 -0.98 -8.21 8.71
CA GLU A 66 -1.63 -9.26 7.93
C GLU A 66 -3.00 -8.80 7.46
N GLY A 67 -3.37 -9.14 6.22
CA GLY A 67 -4.71 -8.86 5.72
C GLY A 67 -4.91 -9.21 4.27
N GLU A 68 -6.17 -9.09 3.84
CA GLU A 68 -6.56 -9.18 2.44
C GLU A 68 -6.21 -7.88 1.71
N LEU A 69 -5.54 -8.00 0.56
CA LEU A 69 -5.16 -6.88 -0.29
C LEU A 69 -6.38 -6.27 -1.00
N TYR A 70 -6.29 -4.99 -1.35
CA TYR A 70 -7.35 -4.27 -2.07
C TYR A 70 -7.73 -4.96 -3.40
N SER A 71 -6.73 -5.45 -4.13
CA SER A 71 -6.91 -6.18 -5.39
C SER A 71 -5.88 -7.29 -5.57
N ILE A 72 -5.92 -7.95 -6.72
CA ILE A 72 -5.06 -9.10 -7.04
C ILE A 72 -3.68 -8.63 -7.45
N ILE A 73 -2.65 -9.29 -6.92
CA ILE A 73 -1.24 -9.10 -7.26
C ILE A 73 -0.68 -10.34 -7.93
N ASP A 74 0.36 -10.16 -8.73
CA ASP A 74 1.16 -11.24 -9.30
C ASP A 74 2.16 -11.71 -8.25
N GLU A 75 1.96 -12.92 -7.74
CA GLU A 75 2.78 -13.48 -6.65
C GLU A 75 4.24 -13.66 -7.08
N ASP A 76 4.48 -14.05 -8.33
CA ASP A 76 5.81 -14.40 -8.83
C ASP A 76 6.63 -13.16 -9.17
N CYS A 77 5.97 -12.04 -9.48
CA CYS A 77 6.62 -10.75 -9.72
C CYS A 77 6.71 -9.86 -8.47
N SER A 78 6.03 -10.23 -7.38
CA SER A 78 6.07 -9.47 -6.12
C SER A 78 7.20 -9.94 -5.21
N TYR A 79 7.88 -9.00 -4.56
CA TYR A 79 9.03 -9.32 -3.72
C TYR A 79 9.20 -8.35 -2.56
N TRP A 80 10.13 -8.66 -1.68
CA TRP A 80 10.48 -7.78 -0.56
C TRP A 80 11.99 -7.78 -0.32
N PHE A 81 12.48 -6.69 0.23
CA PHE A 81 13.88 -6.53 0.62
C PHE A 81 13.99 -5.57 1.80
N ILE A 82 15.19 -5.50 2.39
CA ILE A 82 15.48 -4.55 3.46
C ILE A 82 16.56 -3.61 2.94
N ASP A 83 16.33 -2.31 3.13
CA ASP A 83 17.28 -1.25 2.80
C ASP A 83 17.31 -0.23 3.95
N GLU A 84 18.51 0.12 4.43
CA GLU A 84 18.73 1.09 5.53
C GLU A 84 17.73 0.98 6.72
N ASN A 85 17.51 -0.23 7.23
CA ASN A 85 16.54 -0.52 8.31
C ASN A 85 15.05 -0.24 7.96
N ASN A 86 14.70 -0.25 6.68
CA ASN A 86 13.34 -0.23 6.20
C ASN A 86 13.04 -1.54 5.48
N LEU A 87 11.90 -2.16 5.79
CA LEU A 87 11.37 -3.27 5.02
C LEU A 87 10.55 -2.70 3.86
N HIS A 88 10.97 -3.04 2.65
CA HIS A 88 10.31 -2.70 1.40
C HIS A 88 9.55 -3.93 0.89
N ILE A 89 8.26 -3.76 0.60
CA ILE A 89 7.46 -4.77 -0.09
C ILE A 89 6.96 -4.14 -1.39
N LEU A 90 7.28 -4.78 -2.51
CA LEU A 90 6.80 -4.43 -3.83
C LEU A 90 5.77 -5.47 -4.27
N LEU A 91 4.57 -4.99 -4.59
CA LEU A 91 3.45 -5.79 -5.05
C LEU A 91 3.12 -5.44 -6.50
N THR A 92 3.31 -6.37 -7.42
CA THR A 92 2.98 -6.18 -8.83
C THR A 92 1.48 -6.38 -9.05
N LYS A 93 0.80 -5.38 -9.61
CA LYS A 93 -0.64 -5.44 -9.90
C LYS A 93 -0.88 -6.36 -11.09
N VAL A 94 -1.76 -7.35 -10.94
CA VAL A 94 -2.32 -8.09 -12.11
C VAL A 94 -3.13 -7.14 -13.00
N LYS A 95 -3.79 -6.19 -12.35
CA LYS A 95 -4.66 -5.20 -12.98
C LYS A 95 -3.93 -3.87 -13.13
N LYS A 96 -3.14 -3.75 -14.21
CA LYS A 96 -2.43 -2.51 -14.54
C LYS A 96 -3.36 -1.29 -14.56
N ALA A 97 -2.80 -0.15 -14.14
CA ALA A 97 -3.47 1.13 -13.94
C ALA A 97 -4.64 1.14 -12.94
N GLU A 98 -4.86 0.07 -12.18
CA GLU A 98 -5.85 0.09 -11.10
C GLU A 98 -5.37 0.98 -9.96
N VAL A 99 -6.18 1.99 -9.64
CA VAL A 99 -5.93 2.88 -8.51
C VAL A 99 -6.40 2.18 -7.25
N TRP A 100 -5.46 1.90 -6.35
CA TRP A 100 -5.76 1.36 -5.04
C TRP A 100 -6.10 2.50 -4.09
N ASN A 101 -7.22 2.42 -3.36
CA ASN A 101 -7.56 3.45 -2.35
C ASN A 101 -7.02 3.10 -0.96
N SER A 102 -6.48 1.90 -0.80
CA SER A 102 -5.80 1.40 0.40
C SER A 102 -4.98 0.16 0.01
N VAL A 103 -3.99 -0.23 0.83
CA VAL A 103 -3.25 -1.49 0.61
C VAL A 103 -4.11 -2.70 0.95
N PHE A 104 -4.77 -2.64 2.12
CA PHE A 104 -5.58 -3.72 2.67
C PHE A 104 -7.05 -3.35 2.71
N LYS A 105 -7.92 -4.34 2.49
CA LYS A 105 -9.36 -4.17 2.67
C LYS A 105 -9.68 -3.84 4.12
N GLY A 106 -10.59 -2.88 4.30
CA GLY A 106 -11.01 -2.43 5.63
C GLY A 106 -10.02 -1.49 6.34
N HIS A 107 -8.85 -1.22 5.76
CA HIS A 107 -8.00 -0.12 6.21
C HIS A 107 -8.60 1.22 5.77
N LYS A 108 -8.14 2.31 6.40
CA LYS A 108 -8.58 3.66 6.05
C LYS A 108 -8.22 3.94 4.59
N ASN A 109 -9.22 4.32 3.80
CA ASN A 109 -9.02 4.73 2.42
C ASN A 109 -8.32 6.10 2.36
N LEU A 110 -7.70 6.37 1.21
CA LEU A 110 -7.27 7.71 0.83
C LEU A 110 -8.44 8.70 0.99
N ASN A 111 -8.11 9.93 1.39
CA ASN A 111 -9.10 11.00 1.35
C ASN A 111 -9.38 11.39 -0.11
N ALA A 112 -10.42 12.18 -0.36
CA ALA A 112 -10.83 12.55 -1.71
C ALA A 112 -9.73 13.28 -2.52
N ILE A 113 -8.86 14.05 -1.85
CA ILE A 113 -7.77 14.79 -2.48
C ILE A 113 -6.67 13.81 -2.92
N ASP A 114 -6.26 12.91 -2.03
CA ASP A 114 -5.22 11.92 -2.30
C ASP A 114 -5.68 10.90 -3.35
N GLU A 115 -6.96 10.52 -3.33
CA GLU A 115 -7.56 9.66 -4.36
C GLU A 115 -7.54 10.33 -5.74
N ASP A 116 -7.92 11.62 -5.82
CA ASP A 116 -7.88 12.38 -7.08
C ASP A 116 -6.44 12.53 -7.59
N ASN A 117 -5.48 12.81 -6.69
CA ASN A 117 -4.06 12.88 -7.03
C ASN A 117 -3.52 11.53 -7.52
N ALA A 118 -3.88 10.42 -6.87
CA ALA A 118 -3.49 9.08 -7.29
C ALA A 118 -4.02 8.73 -8.68
N LYS A 119 -5.29 9.07 -8.97
CA LYS A 119 -5.89 8.92 -10.31
C LYS A 119 -5.13 9.72 -11.37
N LYS A 120 -4.80 10.99 -11.08
CA LYS A 120 -4.03 11.85 -12.01
C LYS A 120 -2.67 11.26 -12.29
N LYS A 121 -1.94 10.90 -11.23
CA LYS A 121 -0.58 10.33 -11.33
C LYS A 121 -0.58 9.09 -12.21
N ILE A 122 -1.46 8.13 -11.93
CA ILE A 122 -1.53 6.87 -12.69
C ILE A 122 -1.94 7.12 -14.15
N LEU A 123 -2.88 8.03 -14.41
CA LEU A 123 -3.29 8.35 -15.78
C LEU A 123 -2.15 9.01 -16.58
N LEU A 124 -1.42 9.94 -15.97
CA LEU A 124 -0.27 10.60 -16.60
C LEU A 124 0.88 9.62 -16.84
N GLU A 125 1.18 8.75 -15.87
CA GLU A 125 2.16 7.67 -16.03
C GLU A 125 1.81 6.77 -17.23
N ARG A 126 0.54 6.37 -17.33
CA ARG A 126 0.06 5.58 -18.49
C ARG A 126 0.30 6.30 -19.80
N PHE A 127 -0.10 7.57 -19.91
CA PHE A 127 0.08 8.32 -21.15
C PHE A 127 1.54 8.57 -21.49
N GLN A 128 2.40 8.76 -20.50
CA GLN A 128 3.84 8.87 -20.73
C GLN A 128 4.43 7.55 -21.27
N GLN A 129 3.96 6.39 -20.79
CA GLN A 129 4.36 5.09 -21.31
C GLN A 129 3.83 4.82 -22.73
N GLU A 130 2.57 5.19 -23.01
CA GLU A 130 1.94 4.97 -24.33
C GLU A 130 2.45 5.94 -25.40
N TYR A 131 2.84 7.16 -25.00
CA TYR A 131 3.32 8.20 -25.90
C TYR A 131 4.65 8.79 -25.40
N PRO A 132 5.79 8.05 -25.46
CA PRO A 132 7.07 8.49 -24.87
C PRO A 132 7.63 9.79 -25.45
N ASN A 133 7.23 10.15 -26.67
CA ASN A 133 7.68 11.37 -27.35
C ASN A 133 6.87 12.62 -26.98
N PHE A 134 5.82 12.48 -26.18
CA PHE A 134 5.00 13.58 -25.71
C PHE A 134 5.31 13.86 -24.24
N ASP A 135 5.36 15.14 -23.85
CA ASP A 135 5.58 15.55 -22.47
C ASP A 135 4.23 15.92 -21.83
N PHE A 136 3.83 15.14 -20.82
CA PHE A 136 2.60 15.37 -20.06
C PHE A 136 2.83 16.04 -18.70
N SER A 137 4.06 16.47 -18.37
CA SER A 137 4.39 17.06 -17.07
C SER A 137 3.63 18.35 -16.76
N SER A 138 3.21 19.09 -17.78
CA SER A 138 2.43 20.33 -17.69
C SER A 138 0.91 20.13 -17.90
N ALA A 139 0.45 18.87 -17.98
CA ALA A 139 -0.95 18.57 -18.22
C ALA A 139 -1.85 18.99 -17.04
N ALA A 140 -2.94 19.68 -17.37
CA ALA A 140 -3.94 20.11 -16.39
C ALA A 140 -5.26 19.34 -16.58
N PHE A 141 -5.92 19.02 -15.47
CA PHE A 141 -7.24 18.39 -15.45
C PHE A 141 -8.30 19.42 -15.08
N ASN A 142 -9.21 19.72 -16.01
CA ASN A 142 -10.30 20.67 -15.84
C ASN A 142 -11.66 19.98 -15.57
N GLY A 143 -11.64 18.88 -14.81
CA GLY A 143 -12.83 18.08 -14.50
C GLY A 143 -12.50 16.83 -13.69
N GLN A 144 -13.43 15.87 -13.66
CA GLN A 144 -13.19 14.58 -13.03
C GLN A 144 -12.12 13.80 -13.80
N VAL A 145 -11.17 13.23 -13.06
CA VAL A 145 -10.11 12.42 -13.63
C VAL A 145 -10.69 11.07 -14.07
N PRO A 146 -10.59 10.71 -15.36
CA PRO A 146 -11.14 9.46 -15.85
C PRO A 146 -10.34 8.26 -15.33
N ASP A 147 -10.96 7.08 -15.35
CA ASP A 147 -10.30 5.84 -14.96
C ASP A 147 -9.21 5.46 -15.97
N ALA A 148 -7.96 5.46 -15.52
CA ALA A 148 -6.78 5.12 -16.30
C ALA A 148 -6.80 3.69 -16.86
N ARG A 149 -7.70 2.82 -16.44
CA ARG A 149 -7.83 1.47 -17.02
C ARG A 149 -8.68 1.42 -18.26
N THR A 150 -9.69 2.28 -18.35
CA THR A 150 -10.75 2.21 -19.37
C THR A 150 -10.74 3.38 -20.32
N PHE A 151 -10.11 4.49 -19.94
CA PHE A 151 -10.06 5.70 -20.76
C PHE A 151 -9.28 5.50 -22.06
N MET A 152 -9.79 6.05 -23.17
CA MET A 152 -9.19 6.04 -24.51
C MET A 152 -8.81 4.65 -25.05
N GLY A 153 -9.69 3.65 -24.84
CA GLY A 153 -9.46 2.28 -25.31
C GLY A 153 -8.78 1.38 -24.27
N GLY A 154 -8.38 1.95 -23.14
CA GLY A 154 -7.93 1.22 -21.95
C GLY A 154 -6.52 0.63 -22.04
N VAL A 155 -6.06 0.08 -20.93
CA VAL A 155 -4.73 -0.57 -20.86
C VAL A 155 -4.79 -1.90 -21.61
N LYS A 156 -3.85 -2.09 -22.55
CA LYS A 156 -3.65 -3.37 -23.23
C LYS A 156 -2.85 -4.30 -22.32
N TYR A 157 -3.38 -5.49 -22.08
CA TYR A 157 -2.82 -6.52 -21.20
C TYR A 157 -1.52 -7.09 -21.75
#